data_AF-A0A7X6YUG2-F1
#
_entry.id   AF-A0A7X6YUG2-F1
#
_cell.length_a   1.000
_cell.length_b   1.000
_cell.length_c   1.000
_cell.angle_alpha   90.00
_cell.angle_beta   90.00
_cell.angle_gamma   90.00
#
_symmetry.space_group_name_H-M   'P 1'
#
loop_
_entity.id
_entity.type
_entity.pdbx_description
1 polymer ?
#
loop_
_entity_poly.entity_id
_entity_poly.type
_entity_poly.pdbx_seq_one_letter_code
_entity_poly.pdbx_strand_id
1 'polypeptide(L)'
;MKTNHSKLWPMIALSLMALISCQQQAWYEHFEDSGKAGSEKMMMEYIESEPQLDLFMQMLQVSGYDTVLSVSQAYTVWAPKNEALTSVDINDTATVTEIVSNHIASYAISTSTTR
;
A
#
# COMPACT_ATOMS: atom_id res chain seq x y z
N MET A 1 21.18 -59.03 -6.52
CA MET A 1 21.47 -58.06 -5.44
C MET A 1 20.15 -57.40 -5.05
N LYS A 2 19.54 -57.75 -3.91
CA LYS A 2 18.24 -57.20 -3.44
C LYS A 2 18.51 -55.89 -2.70
N THR A 3 18.15 -54.76 -3.27
CA THR A 3 18.25 -53.44 -2.62
C THR A 3 17.12 -53.28 -1.60
N ASN A 4 17.47 -52.93 -0.36
CA ASN A 4 16.53 -52.81 0.75
C ASN A 4 15.79 -51.45 0.70
N HIS A 5 14.76 -51.35 -0.13
CA HIS A 5 13.99 -50.12 -0.36
C HIS A 5 13.18 -49.64 0.87
N SER A 6 12.94 -50.52 1.86
CA SER A 6 12.17 -50.18 3.07
C SER A 6 12.84 -49.14 3.98
N LYS A 7 14.18 -48.98 3.88
CA LYS A 7 14.93 -47.95 4.62
C LYS A 7 15.14 -46.66 3.83
N LEU A 8 14.96 -46.70 2.51
CA LEU A 8 15.09 -45.53 1.62
C LEU A 8 13.82 -44.66 1.64
N TRP A 9 12.65 -45.28 1.77
CA TRP A 9 11.37 -44.57 1.85
C TRP A 9 11.27 -43.54 2.99
N PRO A 10 11.58 -43.87 4.26
CA PRO A 10 11.49 -42.88 5.34
C PRO A 10 12.49 -41.74 5.16
N MET A 11 13.65 -42.00 4.53
CA MET A 11 14.67 -40.98 4.27
C MET A 11 14.23 -40.00 3.15
N ILE A 12 13.57 -40.51 2.11
CA ILE A 12 13.02 -39.69 1.02
C ILE A 12 11.84 -38.85 1.55
N ALA A 13 10.97 -39.43 2.38
CA ALA A 13 9.86 -38.71 2.98
C ALA A 13 10.33 -37.55 3.89
N LEU A 14 11.36 -37.78 4.70
CA LEU A 14 11.95 -36.75 5.57
C LEU A 14 12.60 -35.61 4.76
N SER A 15 13.23 -35.93 3.64
CA SER A 15 13.83 -34.93 2.73
C SER A 15 12.76 -34.09 2.01
N LEU A 16 11.65 -34.71 1.58
CA LEU A 16 10.53 -34.00 0.96
C LEU A 16 9.81 -33.06 1.94
N MET A 17 9.73 -33.41 3.22
CA MET A 17 9.13 -32.54 4.26
C MET A 17 9.98 -31.29 4.57
N ALA A 18 11.29 -31.35 4.42
CA ALA A 18 12.18 -30.21 4.63
C ALA A 18 12.01 -29.12 3.55
N LEU A 19 11.63 -29.49 2.32
CA LEU A 19 11.46 -28.54 1.21
C LEU A 19 10.19 -27.68 1.33
N ILE A 20 9.16 -28.18 2.03
CA ILE A 20 7.88 -27.47 2.21
C ILE A 20 8.02 -26.38 3.29
N SER A 21 8.86 -26.59 4.30
CA SER A 21 9.04 -25.65 5.42
C SER A 21 9.78 -24.36 5.02
N CYS A 22 10.62 -24.38 3.98
CA CYS A 22 11.35 -23.18 3.54
C CYS A 22 10.46 -22.16 2.81
N GLN A 23 9.40 -22.61 2.14
CA GLN A 23 8.49 -21.69 1.43
C GLN A 23 7.52 -20.99 2.39
N GLN A 24 7.18 -21.64 3.51
CA GLN A 24 6.23 -21.09 4.47
C GLN A 24 6.81 -19.91 5.25
N GLN A 25 8.11 -19.94 5.57
CA GLN A 25 8.83 -18.84 6.23
C GLN A 25 8.89 -17.57 5.36
N ALA A 26 9.19 -17.72 4.06
CA ALA A 26 9.24 -16.58 3.13
C ALA A 26 7.87 -15.91 2.97
N TRP A 27 6.79 -16.70 2.98
CA TRP A 27 5.44 -16.15 3.03
C TRP A 27 5.17 -15.47 4.37
N TYR A 28 5.49 -16.11 5.50
CA TYR A 28 5.20 -15.58 6.84
C TYR A 28 5.94 -14.25 7.11
N GLU A 29 7.19 -14.11 6.70
CA GLU A 29 7.97 -12.85 6.83
C GLU A 29 7.34 -11.67 6.06
N HIS A 30 6.70 -11.94 4.91
CA HIS A 30 5.98 -10.91 4.15
C HIS A 30 4.64 -10.49 4.79
N PHE A 31 4.06 -11.31 5.67
CA PHE A 31 2.79 -11.02 6.36
C PHE A 31 2.95 -10.70 7.85
N GLU A 32 4.07 -11.00 8.50
CA GLU A 32 4.30 -10.61 9.90
C GLU A 32 4.45 -9.09 10.06
N ASP A 33 4.94 -8.39 9.04
CA ASP A 33 4.95 -6.92 9.01
C ASP A 33 3.55 -6.33 8.71
N SER A 34 2.60 -7.16 8.24
CA SER A 34 1.20 -6.75 8.04
C SER A 34 0.36 -6.75 9.33
N GLY A 35 0.97 -7.11 10.47
CA GLY A 35 0.39 -6.96 11.81
C GLY A 35 0.14 -5.50 12.22
N LYS A 36 0.70 -4.53 11.49
CA LYS A 36 0.19 -3.16 11.41
C LYS A 36 -0.66 -3.05 10.15
N ALA A 37 -1.92 -3.47 10.23
CA ALA A 37 -2.85 -3.37 9.10
C ALA A 37 -3.24 -1.92 8.71
N GLY A 38 -2.44 -0.94 9.11
CA GLY A 38 -2.56 0.47 8.78
C GLY A 38 -1.20 1.15 8.93
N SER A 39 -0.95 2.14 8.08
CA SER A 39 0.12 3.12 8.31
C SER A 39 0.03 3.64 9.75
N GLU A 40 1.15 3.73 10.46
CA GLU A 40 1.19 4.38 11.79
C GLU A 40 0.82 5.87 11.71
N LYS A 41 0.92 6.43 10.50
CA LYS A 41 0.60 7.82 10.18
C LYS A 41 -0.81 7.97 9.64
N MET A 42 -1.44 9.08 9.98
CA MET A 42 -2.64 9.58 9.32
C MET A 42 -2.34 9.92 7.85
N MET A 43 -3.38 9.92 6.98
CA MET A 43 -3.20 10.21 5.55
C MET A 43 -2.50 11.55 5.31
N MET A 44 -2.90 12.60 6.05
CA MET A 44 -2.28 13.93 5.95
C MET A 44 -0.81 13.93 6.36
N GLU A 45 -0.45 13.24 7.44
CA GLU A 45 0.94 13.11 7.90
C GLU A 45 1.83 12.38 6.88
N TYR A 46 1.25 11.43 6.13
CA TYR A 46 1.97 10.77 5.04
C TYR A 46 2.24 11.75 3.89
N ILE A 47 1.22 12.47 3.43
CA ILE A 47 1.34 13.45 2.34
C ILE A 47 2.31 14.58 2.71
N GLU A 48 2.23 15.11 3.94
CA GLU A 48 3.15 16.13 4.49
C GLU A 48 4.60 15.65 4.52
N SER A 49 4.83 14.36 4.69
CA SER A 49 6.19 13.81 4.81
C SER A 49 6.91 13.60 3.47
N GLU A 50 6.24 13.83 2.35
CA GLU A 50 6.73 13.57 1.00
C GLU A 50 6.92 14.88 0.21
N PRO A 51 8.16 15.41 0.09
CA PRO A 51 8.41 16.71 -0.58
C PRO A 51 7.95 16.77 -2.05
N GLN A 52 7.86 15.62 -2.72
CA GLN A 52 7.35 15.51 -4.08
C GLN A 52 5.83 15.75 -4.17
N LEU A 53 5.13 15.90 -3.05
CA LEU A 53 3.69 16.13 -2.95
C LEU A 53 3.33 17.54 -2.43
N ASP A 54 4.30 18.43 -2.21
CA ASP A 54 4.08 19.78 -1.66
C ASP A 54 3.03 20.59 -2.43
N LEU A 55 2.98 20.47 -3.76
CA LEU A 55 1.97 21.16 -4.57
C LEU A 55 0.59 20.56 -4.38
N PHE A 56 0.50 19.23 -4.27
CA PHE A 56 -0.76 18.55 -3.97
C PHE A 56 -1.25 18.89 -2.55
N MET A 57 -0.35 18.98 -1.57
CA MET A 57 -0.68 19.42 -0.21
C MET A 57 -1.26 20.84 -0.20
N GLN A 58 -0.66 21.78 -0.92
CA GLN A 58 -1.23 23.13 -1.06
C GLN A 58 -2.62 23.10 -1.72
N MET A 59 -2.83 22.27 -2.72
CA MET A 59 -4.15 22.09 -3.36
C MET A 59 -5.19 21.51 -2.39
N LEU A 60 -4.81 20.60 -1.49
CA LEU A 60 -5.68 20.09 -0.43
C LEU A 60 -6.14 21.20 0.50
N GLN A 61 -5.22 22.10 0.90
CA GLN A 61 -5.53 23.25 1.76
C GLN A 61 -6.44 24.26 1.06
N VAL A 62 -6.18 24.57 -0.21
CA VAL A 62 -7.00 25.51 -1.00
C VAL A 62 -8.41 24.98 -1.23
N SER A 63 -8.56 23.67 -1.46
CA SER A 63 -9.86 23.03 -1.66
C SER A 63 -10.60 22.69 -0.36
N GLY A 64 -9.92 22.72 0.79
CA GLY A 64 -10.45 22.32 2.10
C GLY A 64 -10.49 20.80 2.33
N TYR A 65 -9.90 20.00 1.44
CA TYR A 65 -9.84 18.54 1.57
C TYR A 65 -8.79 18.06 2.58
N ASP A 66 -7.91 18.93 3.04
CA ASP A 66 -7.05 18.70 4.20
C ASP A 66 -7.88 18.31 5.44
N THR A 67 -9.01 18.98 5.65
CA THR A 67 -9.94 18.66 6.76
C THR A 67 -10.63 17.30 6.58
N VAL A 68 -10.94 16.93 5.33
CA VAL A 68 -11.55 15.63 4.98
C VAL A 68 -10.55 14.52 5.28
N LEU A 69 -9.32 14.63 4.76
CA LEU A 69 -8.28 13.62 4.92
C LEU A 69 -7.72 13.53 6.36
N SER A 70 -7.99 14.53 7.20
CA SER A 70 -7.68 14.50 8.63
C SER A 70 -8.63 13.62 9.45
N VAL A 71 -9.80 13.25 8.91
CA VAL A 71 -10.74 12.33 9.57
C VAL A 71 -10.16 10.93 9.61
N SER A 72 -10.23 10.26 10.78
CA SER A 72 -9.77 8.88 10.94
C SER A 72 -10.73 7.89 10.27
N GLN A 73 -10.51 7.63 8.99
CA GLN A 73 -11.21 6.61 8.21
C GLN A 73 -10.32 6.12 7.05
N ALA A 74 -10.81 5.12 6.31
CA ALA A 74 -10.13 4.63 5.13
C ALA A 74 -10.27 5.60 3.94
N TYR A 75 -9.15 5.87 3.27
CA TYR A 75 -9.08 6.64 2.03
C TYR A 75 -8.20 5.93 1.01
N THR A 76 -8.50 6.14 -0.27
CA THR A 76 -7.54 5.95 -1.36
C THR A 76 -7.24 7.32 -1.96
N VAL A 77 -5.97 7.73 -1.93
CA VAL A 77 -5.52 9.01 -2.48
C VAL A 77 -4.55 8.74 -3.61
N TRP A 78 -4.90 9.17 -4.83
CA TRP A 78 -4.01 9.14 -5.99
C TRP A 78 -3.22 10.45 -6.06
N ALA A 79 -2.22 10.64 -5.21
CA ALA A 79 -1.49 11.89 -5.09
C ALA A 79 -0.57 12.14 -6.31
N PRO A 80 -0.84 13.15 -7.16
CA PRO A 80 0.06 13.52 -8.25
C PRO A 80 1.33 14.16 -7.70
N LYS A 81 2.47 13.90 -8.34
CA LYS A 81 3.73 14.57 -8.00
C LYS A 81 3.74 16.02 -8.46
N ASN A 82 4.59 16.85 -7.85
CA ASN A 82 4.76 18.26 -8.18
C ASN A 82 4.91 18.51 -9.69
N GLU A 83 5.66 17.67 -10.41
CA GLU A 83 5.89 17.85 -11.86
C GLU A 83 4.59 17.75 -12.67
N ALA A 84 3.66 16.90 -12.25
CA ALA A 84 2.36 16.70 -12.90
C ALA A 84 1.38 17.87 -12.67
N LEU A 85 1.65 18.73 -11.69
CA LEU A 85 0.79 19.84 -11.28
C LEU A 85 1.33 21.22 -11.70
N THR A 86 2.48 21.27 -12.38
CA THR A 86 3.17 22.53 -12.75
C THR A 86 2.33 23.50 -13.60
N SER A 87 1.37 22.98 -14.37
CA SER A 87 0.49 23.80 -15.23
C SER A 87 -0.82 24.23 -14.55
N VAL A 88 -1.06 23.80 -13.31
CA VAL A 88 -2.30 24.10 -12.58
C VAL A 88 -2.18 25.47 -11.92
N ASP A 89 -3.12 26.37 -12.18
CA ASP A 89 -3.22 27.61 -11.41
C ASP A 89 -3.89 27.31 -10.07
N ILE A 90 -3.11 27.40 -9.00
CA ILE A 90 -3.59 27.13 -7.64
C ILE A 90 -4.60 28.17 -7.14
N ASN A 91 -4.68 29.34 -7.77
CA ASN A 91 -5.67 30.36 -7.40
C ASN A 91 -7.05 30.10 -8.02
N ASP A 92 -7.13 29.23 -9.04
CA ASP A 92 -8.40 28.74 -9.56
C ASP A 92 -8.95 27.64 -8.65
N THR A 93 -9.59 28.07 -7.55
CA THR A 93 -10.14 27.17 -6.53
C THR A 93 -11.12 26.15 -7.12
N ALA A 94 -11.85 26.50 -8.20
CA ALA A 94 -12.78 25.58 -8.83
C ALA A 94 -12.04 24.41 -9.50
N THR A 95 -11.05 24.73 -10.34
CA THR A 95 -10.20 23.72 -10.99
C THR A 95 -9.42 22.90 -9.96
N VAL A 96 -8.87 23.54 -8.93
CA VAL A 96 -8.16 22.86 -7.83
C VAL A 96 -9.07 21.85 -7.13
N THR A 97 -10.30 22.26 -6.78
CA THR A 97 -11.27 21.39 -6.11
C THR A 97 -11.69 20.22 -7.00
N GLU A 98 -11.90 20.46 -8.29
CA GLU A 98 -12.21 19.40 -9.25
C GLU A 98 -11.08 18.37 -9.33
N ILE A 99 -9.84 18.82 -9.46
CA ILE A 99 -8.68 17.93 -9.49
C ILE A 99 -8.59 17.13 -8.19
N VAL A 100 -8.62 17.78 -7.04
CA VAL A 100 -8.48 17.12 -5.74
C VAL A 100 -9.58 16.08 -5.52
N SER A 101 -10.84 16.44 -5.76
CA SER A 101 -11.98 15.54 -5.54
C SER A 101 -11.92 14.28 -6.41
N ASN A 102 -11.43 14.39 -7.65
CA ASN A 102 -11.24 13.24 -8.55
C ASN A 102 -10.10 12.30 -8.13
N HIS A 103 -9.17 12.76 -7.29
CA HIS A 103 -8.02 11.97 -6.83
C HIS A 103 -8.21 11.38 -5.43
N ILE A 104 -9.41 11.47 -4.84
CA ILE A 104 -9.70 10.98 -3.49
C ILE A 104 -10.96 10.11 -3.50
N ALA A 105 -10.82 8.87 -3.04
CA ALA A 105 -11.95 8.00 -2.71
C ALA A 105 -12.05 7.80 -1.18
N SER A 106 -13.27 7.86 -0.64
CA SER A 106 -13.58 7.72 0.79
C SER A 106 -13.65 6.25 1.27
N TYR A 107 -12.96 5.35 0.57
CA TYR A 107 -12.87 3.94 0.87
C TYR A 107 -11.53 3.37 0.38
N ALA A 108 -11.09 2.28 0.98
CA ALA A 108 -9.87 1.58 0.57
C ALA A 108 -10.11 0.78 -0.71
N ILE A 109 -9.33 1.06 -1.75
CA ILE A 109 -9.31 0.31 -3.01
C ILE A 109 -8.01 -0.49 -3.02
N SER A 110 -8.14 -1.82 -2.95
CA SER A 110 -7.00 -2.73 -3.04
C SER A 110 -6.60 -2.95 -4.49
N THR A 111 -5.29 -3.04 -4.75
CA THR A 111 -4.73 -3.43 -6.05
C THR A 111 -4.62 -4.95 -6.21
N SER A 112 -4.92 -5.72 -5.16
CA SER A 112 -4.89 -7.19 -5.21
C SER A 112 -6.07 -7.76 -6.00
N THR A 113 -5.78 -8.71 -6.89
CA THR A 113 -6.77 -9.39 -7.75
C THR A 113 -7.41 -10.61 -7.09
N THR A 114 -6.99 -11.01 -5.89
CA THR A 114 -7.51 -12.21 -5.22
C THR A 114 -8.88 -11.90 -4.61
N ARG A 115 -9.94 -12.42 -5.25
CA ARG A 115 -11.33 -12.37 -4.76
C ARG A 115 -11.70 -13.68 -4.08
#